data_AF-A0A3M6Y049-F1
#
_entry.id   AF-A0A3M6Y049-F1
#
_cell.length_a   1.000
_cell.length_b   1.000
_cell.length_c   1.000
_cell.angle_alpha   90.00
_cell.angle_beta   90.00
_cell.angle_gamma   90.00
#
_symmetry.space_group_name_H-M   'P 1'
#
loop_
_entity.id
_entity.type
_entity.pdbx_description
1 polymer ?
#
loop_
_entity_poly.entity_id
_entity_poly.type
_entity_poly.pdbx_seq_one_letter_code
_entity_poly.pdbx_strand_id
1 'polypeptide(L)'
;MPRTKVTFEEDKLFANGSNPKSDEAWATLTPQGDGFILLPNNTRQQWDLEPGKPTKAGEVYDISVFHELHCLRHLGTHTFTLQALIGEDDPQTIYDLLLNPTEDHVFHCFDYIRQALMCAGDMTI
;
A
#
# COMPACT_ATOMS: atom_id res chain seq x y z
N MET A 1 -22.62 3.72 -11.48
CA MET A 1 -23.46 4.49 -10.52
C MET A 1 -23.57 3.69 -9.23
N PRO A 2 -23.39 4.31 -8.06
CA PRO A 2 -23.54 3.64 -6.76
C PRO A 2 -24.94 3.02 -6.66
N ARG A 3 -25.01 1.77 -6.21
CA ARG A 3 -26.29 1.04 -6.09
C ARG A 3 -27.00 1.30 -4.76
N THR A 4 -26.30 1.89 -3.79
CA THR A 4 -26.76 2.16 -2.44
C THR A 4 -26.15 3.46 -1.93
N LYS A 5 -26.94 4.24 -1.19
CA LYS A 5 -26.41 5.39 -0.45
C LYS A 5 -25.57 4.88 0.72
N VAL A 6 -24.35 5.38 0.83
CA VAL A 6 -23.42 5.10 1.93
C VAL A 6 -23.02 6.44 2.53
N THR A 7 -22.96 6.50 3.86
CA THR A 7 -22.32 7.60 4.58
C THR A 7 -20.95 7.10 5.01
N PHE A 8 -19.88 7.82 4.68
CA PHE A 8 -18.56 7.51 5.20
C PHE A 8 -18.46 7.92 6.66
N GLU A 9 -18.07 6.97 7.49
CA GLU A 9 -17.80 7.16 8.90
C GLU A 9 -16.35 6.71 9.16
N GLU A 10 -15.71 7.32 10.16
CA GLU A 10 -14.38 6.90 10.56
C GLU A 10 -14.43 5.48 11.11
N ASP A 11 -13.76 4.55 10.44
CA ASP A 11 -13.49 3.23 10.99
C ASP A 11 -12.14 3.24 11.72
N LYS A 12 -12.21 3.20 13.06
CA LYS A 12 -11.03 3.19 13.92
C LYS A 12 -10.10 2.00 13.71
N LEU A 13 -10.59 0.89 13.15
CA LEU A 13 -9.73 -0.23 12.79
C LEU A 13 -8.72 0.17 11.71
N PHE A 14 -9.14 0.99 10.74
CA PHE A 14 -8.30 1.43 9.63
C PHE A 14 -7.63 2.78 9.89
N ALA A 15 -8.24 3.65 10.71
CA ALA A 15 -7.74 4.99 11.01
C ALA A 15 -6.65 5.03 12.10
N ASN A 16 -6.57 4.02 12.97
CA ASN A 16 -5.55 3.97 14.02
C ASN A 16 -4.16 3.54 13.51
N GLY A 17 -3.14 3.85 14.32
CA GLY A 17 -1.79 3.33 14.12
C GLY A 17 -1.69 1.82 14.28
N SER A 18 -0.52 1.27 13.98
CA SER A 18 -0.26 -0.17 14.13
C SER A 18 -0.57 -0.65 15.55
N ASN A 19 -1.44 -1.65 15.59
CA ASN A 19 -1.84 -2.41 16.76
C ASN A 19 -2.45 -3.73 16.25
N PRO A 20 -2.49 -4.80 17.07
CA PRO A 20 -2.89 -6.12 16.58
C PRO A 20 -4.24 -6.15 15.84
N LYS A 21 -5.24 -5.39 16.29
CA LYS A 21 -6.56 -5.36 15.64
C LYS A 21 -6.55 -4.60 14.32
N SER A 22 -5.88 -3.46 14.27
CA SER A 22 -5.74 -2.68 13.04
C SER A 22 -4.90 -3.42 12.01
N ASP A 23 -3.81 -4.06 12.43
CA ASP A 23 -2.93 -4.82 11.54
C ASP A 23 -3.67 -6.04 10.97
N GLU A 24 -4.46 -6.74 11.79
CA GLU A 24 -5.35 -7.82 11.32
C GLU A 24 -6.40 -7.30 10.33
N ALA A 25 -7.08 -6.19 10.64
CA ALA A 25 -8.08 -5.59 9.75
C ALA A 25 -7.49 -5.24 8.38
N TRP A 26 -6.31 -4.60 8.34
CA TRP A 26 -5.60 -4.31 7.09
C TRP A 26 -5.20 -5.58 6.33
N ALA A 27 -4.72 -6.61 7.04
CA ALA A 27 -4.37 -7.90 6.42
C ALA A 27 -5.58 -8.61 5.80
N THR A 28 -6.82 -8.34 6.27
CA THR A 28 -8.02 -8.90 5.64
C THR A 28 -8.38 -8.27 4.29
N LEU A 29 -7.80 -7.12 3.95
CA LEU A 29 -8.08 -6.43 2.69
C LEU A 29 -7.28 -6.97 1.51
N THR A 30 -6.24 -7.77 1.77
CA THR A 30 -5.40 -8.40 0.74
C THR A 30 -5.60 -9.92 0.75
N PRO A 31 -5.50 -10.59 -0.41
CA PRO A 31 -5.52 -12.04 -0.46
C PRO A 31 -4.21 -12.60 0.09
N GLN A 32 -4.20 -13.90 0.36
CA GLN A 32 -2.97 -14.61 0.70
C GLN A 32 -1.90 -14.36 -0.38
N GLY A 33 -0.72 -13.88 0.04
CA GLY A 33 0.36 -13.48 -0.86
C GLY A 33 0.33 -12.01 -1.28
N ASP A 34 -0.42 -11.16 -0.56
CA ASP A 34 -0.45 -9.69 -0.68
C ASP A 34 -0.89 -9.16 -2.04
N GLY A 35 -1.50 -9.99 -2.88
CA GLY A 35 -1.90 -9.61 -4.24
C GLY A 35 -0.84 -9.88 -5.30
N PHE A 36 0.33 -10.38 -4.92
CA PHE A 36 1.35 -10.79 -5.86
C PHE A 36 0.96 -12.09 -6.58
N ILE A 37 1.17 -12.11 -7.89
CA ILE A 37 1.01 -13.28 -8.73
C ILE A 37 2.33 -13.61 -9.42
N LEU A 38 2.66 -14.90 -9.46
CA LEU A 38 3.82 -15.40 -10.20
C LEU A 38 3.35 -15.94 -11.54
N LEU A 39 3.81 -15.33 -12.62
CA LEU A 39 3.52 -15.78 -13.98
C LEU A 39 4.76 -16.45 -14.58
N PRO A 40 4.63 -17.64 -15.20
CA PRO A 40 5.73 -18.27 -15.93
C PRO A 40 6.28 -17.36 -17.04
N ASN A 41 7.59 -17.48 -17.36
CA ASN A 41 8.30 -16.58 -18.28
C ASN A 41 7.69 -16.46 -19.69
N ASN A 42 6.94 -17.47 -20.16
CA ASN A 42 6.27 -17.43 -21.47
C ASN A 42 4.97 -16.62 -21.46
N THR A 43 4.40 -16.32 -20.29
CA THR A 43 3.10 -15.63 -20.14
C THR A 43 3.15 -14.22 -20.71
N ARG A 44 4.24 -13.48 -20.46
CA ARG A 44 4.41 -12.12 -20.95
C ARG A 44 4.25 -12.00 -22.46
N GLN A 45 4.90 -12.89 -23.22
CA GLN A 45 4.85 -12.91 -24.68
C GLN A 45 3.48 -13.33 -25.22
N GLN A 46 2.74 -14.14 -24.46
CA GLN A 46 1.40 -14.59 -24.86
C GLN A 46 0.34 -13.51 -24.68
N TRP A 47 0.50 -12.64 -23.68
CA TRP A 47 -0.52 -11.66 -23.28
C TRP A 47 -0.08 -10.21 -23.45
N ASP A 48 1.07 -9.98 -24.10
CA ASP A 48 1.66 -8.65 -24.34
C ASP A 48 1.74 -7.80 -23.06
N LEU A 49 2.23 -8.41 -21.98
CA LEU A 49 2.37 -7.74 -20.70
C LEU A 49 3.66 -6.91 -20.65
N GLU A 50 3.61 -5.81 -19.91
CA GLU A 50 4.81 -5.10 -19.47
C GLU A 50 5.70 -6.01 -18.60
N PRO A 51 7.02 -5.78 -18.51
CA PRO A 51 7.89 -6.59 -17.67
C PRO A 51 7.45 -6.59 -16.20
N GLY A 52 7.31 -7.78 -15.62
CA GLY A 52 7.19 -7.95 -14.18
C GLY A 52 8.55 -7.99 -13.48
N LYS A 53 8.56 -8.23 -12.17
CA LYS A 53 9.80 -8.41 -11.41
C LYS A 53 10.37 -9.81 -11.66
N PRO A 54 11.58 -9.96 -12.22
CA PRO A 54 12.10 -11.27 -12.59
C PRO A 54 12.47 -12.12 -11.38
N THR A 55 12.22 -13.42 -11.47
CA THR A 55 12.63 -14.45 -10.49
C THR A 55 13.15 -15.70 -11.21
N LYS A 56 13.62 -16.70 -10.46
CA LYS A 56 14.02 -18.01 -11.03
C LYS A 56 12.85 -18.79 -11.63
N ALA A 57 11.63 -18.55 -11.16
CA ALA A 57 10.44 -19.35 -11.50
C ALA A 57 9.50 -18.64 -12.49
N GLY A 58 9.75 -17.39 -12.83
CA GLY A 58 8.82 -16.54 -13.56
C GLY A 58 9.03 -15.05 -13.27
N GLU A 59 8.05 -14.25 -13.65
CA GLU A 59 7.95 -12.84 -13.30
C GLU A 59 6.83 -12.65 -12.27
N VAL A 60 7.10 -11.84 -11.25
CA VAL A 60 6.12 -11.45 -10.23
C VAL A 60 5.46 -10.14 -10.65
N TYR A 61 4.14 -10.13 -10.60
CA TYR A 61 3.29 -8.96 -10.83
C TYR A 61 2.49 -8.69 -9.57
N ASP A 62 2.12 -7.42 -9.38
CA ASP A 62 1.21 -7.01 -8.32
C ASP A 62 -0.11 -6.56 -8.93
N ILE A 63 -1.22 -6.97 -8.33
CA ILE A 63 -2.55 -6.54 -8.75
C ILE A 63 -2.78 -5.15 -8.17
N SER A 64 -3.11 -4.19 -9.03
CA SER A 64 -3.10 -2.75 -8.70
C SER A 64 -3.88 -2.39 -7.43
N VAL A 65 -5.08 -2.95 -7.22
CA VAL A 65 -5.88 -2.63 -6.03
C VAL A 65 -5.20 -3.04 -4.71
N PHE A 66 -4.41 -4.11 -4.70
CA PHE A 66 -3.68 -4.53 -3.50
C PHE A 66 -2.42 -3.67 -3.29
N HIS A 67 -1.76 -3.25 -4.37
CA HIS A 67 -0.70 -2.26 -4.28
C HIS A 67 -1.21 -0.92 -3.77
N GLU A 68 -2.41 -0.48 -4.18
CA GLU A 68 -3.06 0.72 -3.68
C GLU A 68 -3.30 0.62 -2.17
N LEU A 69 -3.86 -0.49 -1.69
CA LEU A 69 -4.08 -0.72 -0.26
C LEU A 69 -2.77 -0.77 0.54
N HIS A 70 -1.73 -1.42 0.01
CA HIS A 70 -0.38 -1.44 0.56
C HIS A 70 0.18 -0.02 0.70
N CYS A 71 0.12 0.77 -0.37
CA CYS A 71 0.57 2.16 -0.38
C CYS A 71 -0.16 3.00 0.67
N LEU A 72 -1.49 2.89 0.73
CA LEU A 72 -2.31 3.61 1.71
C LEU A 72 -1.93 3.24 3.15
N ARG A 73 -1.75 1.95 3.45
CA ARG A 73 -1.29 1.49 4.77
C ARG A 73 0.09 2.06 5.12
N HIS A 74 1.01 2.04 4.17
CA HIS A 74 2.37 2.58 4.37
C HIS A 74 2.37 4.08 4.68
N LEU A 75 1.53 4.88 4.02
CA LEU A 75 1.38 6.31 4.34
C LEU A 75 0.89 6.52 5.78
N GLY A 76 -0.07 5.70 6.23
CA GLY A 76 -0.54 5.70 7.61
C GLY A 76 0.59 5.38 8.59
N THR A 77 1.29 4.26 8.39
CA THR A 77 2.41 3.83 9.23
C THR A 77 3.49 4.91 9.30
N HIS A 78 3.89 5.50 8.17
CA HIS A 78 4.88 6.57 8.13
C HIS A 78 4.45 7.80 8.96
N THR A 79 3.16 8.16 8.89
CA THR A 79 2.61 9.26 9.68
C THR A 79 2.69 9.00 11.18
N PHE A 80 2.34 7.78 11.62
CA PHE A 80 2.44 7.41 13.04
C PHE A 80 3.90 7.29 13.51
N THR A 81 4.81 6.84 12.66
CA THR A 81 6.25 6.85 12.96
C THR A 81 6.76 8.27 13.18
N LEU A 82 6.39 9.22 12.30
CA LEU A 82 6.73 10.64 12.49
C LEU A 82 6.19 11.19 13.80
N GLN A 83 4.97 10.83 14.19
CA GLN A 83 4.37 11.24 15.47
C GLN A 83 5.12 10.64 16.67
N ALA A 84 5.55 9.38 16.59
CA ALA A 84 6.28 8.71 17.66
C ALA A 84 7.68 9.29 17.88
N LEU A 85 8.27 9.92 16.86
CA LEU A 85 9.58 10.56 16.91
C LEU A 85 9.53 12.01 17.42
N ILE A 86 8.36 12.56 17.79
CA ILE A 86 8.29 13.92 18.34
C ILE A 86 9.04 13.99 19.67
N GLY A 87 10.11 14.79 19.70
CA GLY A 87 10.98 14.93 20.87
C GLY A 87 12.04 13.84 20.99
N GLU A 88 12.21 13.00 19.98
CA GLU A 88 13.37 12.12 19.84
C GLU A 88 14.57 12.92 19.29
N ASP A 89 15.70 12.81 19.96
CA ASP A 89 16.94 13.51 19.61
C ASP A 89 18.08 12.55 19.24
N ASP A 90 17.91 11.24 19.44
CA ASP A 90 18.89 10.22 19.07
C ASP A 90 18.94 10.02 17.54
N PRO A 91 20.06 10.37 16.88
CA PRO A 91 20.16 10.25 15.42
C PRO A 91 20.02 8.81 14.92
N GLN A 92 20.42 7.82 15.72
CA GLN A 92 20.32 6.41 15.34
C GLN A 92 18.87 5.95 15.33
N THR A 93 18.10 6.27 16.38
CA THR A 93 16.66 6.00 16.46
C THR A 93 15.90 6.66 15.32
N ILE A 94 16.20 7.92 15.01
CA ILE A 94 15.61 8.63 13.85
C ILE A 94 15.97 7.92 12.55
N TYR A 95 17.23 7.54 12.35
CA TYR A 95 17.66 6.84 11.14
C TYR A 95 16.93 5.50 10.99
N ASP A 96 16.89 4.68 12.03
CA ASP A 96 16.34 3.32 11.97
C ASP A 96 14.82 3.33 11.77
N LEU A 97 14.10 4.27 12.39
CA LEU A 97 12.65 4.36 12.30
C LEU A 97 12.16 5.13 11.07
N LEU A 98 12.88 6.15 10.61
CA LEU A 98 12.40 7.07 9.56
C LEU A 98 13.16 6.97 8.23
N LEU A 99 14.49 6.87 8.26
CA LEU A 99 15.32 7.05 7.06
C LEU A 99 15.66 5.72 6.39
N ASN A 100 16.14 4.74 7.16
CA ASN A 100 16.45 3.39 6.71
C ASN A 100 15.29 2.70 5.98
N PRO A 101 14.02 2.85 6.41
CA PRO A 101 12.91 2.14 5.77
C PRO A 101 12.41 2.77 4.46
N THR A 102 12.70 4.06 4.16
CA THR A 102 11.68 4.83 3.41
C THR A 102 12.07 5.97 2.48
N GLU A 103 13.32 6.29 2.17
CA GLU A 103 13.56 7.58 1.45
C GLU A 103 12.80 7.75 0.11
N ASP A 104 12.65 6.69 -0.71
CA ASP A 104 11.89 6.78 -1.98
C ASP A 104 10.45 6.24 -1.90
N HIS A 105 10.14 5.39 -0.92
CA HIS A 105 8.90 4.60 -0.93
C HIS A 105 7.65 5.44 -0.63
N VAL A 106 7.74 6.40 0.29
CA VAL A 106 6.60 7.24 0.70
C VAL A 106 6.13 8.12 -0.45
N PHE A 107 7.06 8.75 -1.18
CA PHE A 107 6.72 9.59 -2.33
C PHE A 107 6.14 8.77 -3.49
N HIS A 108 6.65 7.57 -3.71
CA HIS A 108 6.04 6.61 -4.63
C HIS A 108 4.59 6.29 -4.25
N CYS A 109 4.33 5.96 -2.97
CA CYS A 109 2.97 5.69 -2.50
C CYS A 109 2.02 6.87 -2.73
N PHE A 110 2.46 8.09 -2.44
CA PHE A 110 1.65 9.29 -2.69
C PHE A 110 1.27 9.43 -4.16
N ASP A 111 2.24 9.31 -5.08
CA ASP A 111 1.96 9.47 -6.49
C ASP A 111 1.10 8.32 -7.05
N TYR A 112 1.34 7.08 -6.59
CA TYR A 112 0.55 5.93 -7.01
C TYR A 112 -0.93 6.07 -6.62
N ILE A 113 -1.22 6.43 -5.37
CA ILE A 113 -2.60 6.67 -4.90
C ILE A 113 -3.25 7.83 -5.66
N ARG A 114 -2.52 8.93 -5.91
CA ARG A 114 -3.02 10.04 -6.73
C ARG A 114 -3.44 9.55 -8.12
N GLN A 115 -2.62 8.73 -8.78
CA GLN A 115 -2.94 8.18 -10.10
C GLN A 115 -4.17 7.27 -10.06
N ALA A 116 -4.29 6.42 -9.04
CA ALA A 116 -5.46 5.54 -8.84
C ALA A 116 -6.75 6.36 -8.67
N LEU A 117 -6.72 7.40 -7.82
CA LEU A 117 -7.86 8.31 -7.62
C LEU A 117 -8.24 9.07 -8.90
N MET A 118 -7.26 9.45 -9.74
CA MET A 118 -7.54 10.08 -11.04
C MET A 118 -8.13 9.12 -12.07
N CYS A 119 -7.84 7.82 -11.95
CA CYS A 119 -8.38 6.78 -12.82
C CYS A 119 -9.82 6.39 -12.43
N ALA A 120 -10.07 6.20 -11.13
CA ALA A 120 -11.32 5.64 -10.63
C ALA A 120 -11.79 6.29 -9.31
N GLY A 121 -11.83 7.63 -9.27
CA GLY A 121 -12.28 8.39 -8.10
C GLY A 121 -13.76 8.18 -7.75
N ASP A 122 -14.09 8.43 -6.47
CA ASP A 122 -15.48 8.48 -6.02
C ASP A 122 -16.19 9.71 -6.64
N MET A 123 -17.35 9.46 -7.24
CA MET A 123 -18.15 10.47 -7.95
C MET A 123 -19.40 10.91 -7.16
N THR A 124 -19.49 10.56 -5.87
CA THR A 124 -20.60 10.91 -4.97
C THR A 124 -20.41 12.27 -4.28
N ILE A 125 -21.52 12.92 -3.93
CA ILE A 125 -21.59 14.21 -3.19
C ILE A 125 -22.54 14.03 -2.01
#